data_AF-A0A2E9VAV4-F1
#
_entry.id   AF-A0A2E9VAV4-F1
#
_cell.length_a   1.000
_cell.length_b   1.000
_cell.length_c   1.000
_cell.angle_alpha   90.00
_cell.angle_beta   90.00
_cell.angle_gamma   90.00
#
_symmetry.space_group_name_H-M   'P 1'
#
loop_
_entity.id
_entity.type
_entity.pdbx_description
1 polymer ?
#
loop_
_entity_poly.entity_id
_entity_poly.type
_entity_poly.pdbx_seq_one_letter_code
_entity_poly.pdbx_strand_id
1 'polypeptide(L)'
;MTFLRALSVMILLFTASAIHAIDQDADSKTIHDGVYTEAQAARGARFWENICSECHVDDEFVGEAYMGSWTNVPISELFDLITVTMPEDNPGSLLDEEYAAVIAYVLSLNELPAGEEELPAVYEALQQIVIQGPYSQ
;
A
#
# COMPACT_ATOMS: atom_id res chain seq x y z
N MET A 1 49.29 -48.55 41.02
CA MET A 1 48.82 -48.44 39.61
C MET A 1 47.38 -48.95 39.55
N THR A 2 46.34 -48.28 39.08
CA THR A 2 46.14 -46.98 38.42
C THR A 2 44.62 -46.87 38.17
N PHE A 3 44.04 -45.72 38.55
CA PHE A 3 42.93 -44.99 37.91
C PHE A 3 41.68 -45.70 37.32
N LEU A 4 40.56 -45.53 38.03
CA LEU A 4 39.30 -44.86 37.65
C LEU A 4 39.03 -44.54 36.15
N ARG A 5 37.76 -44.74 35.73
CA ARG A 5 36.93 -44.02 34.69
C ARG A 5 36.36 -44.95 33.60
N ALA A 6 35.16 -44.76 33.06
CA ALA A 6 34.09 -43.80 33.29
C ALA A 6 32.79 -44.36 32.67
N LEU A 7 31.68 -44.03 33.32
CA LEU A 7 30.32 -44.17 32.81
C LEU A 7 30.17 -43.20 31.61
N SER A 8 29.97 -43.74 30.41
CA SER A 8 29.73 -42.93 29.21
C SER A 8 28.37 -42.24 29.32
N VAL A 9 28.38 -40.97 29.67
CA VAL A 9 27.22 -40.07 29.59
C VAL A 9 27.06 -39.67 28.12
N MET A 10 25.98 -40.16 27.49
CA MET A 10 25.58 -39.76 26.16
C MET A 10 24.98 -38.36 26.22
N ILE A 11 25.77 -37.36 25.84
CA ILE A 11 25.39 -35.95 25.80
C ILE A 11 24.41 -35.74 24.64
N LEU A 12 23.13 -35.48 24.97
CA LEU A 12 22.11 -35.00 24.05
C LEU A 12 22.44 -33.56 23.65
N LEU A 13 22.87 -33.36 22.40
CA LEU A 13 23.02 -32.05 21.78
C LEU A 13 21.61 -31.48 21.49
N PHE A 14 21.09 -30.67 22.41
CA PHE A 14 20.00 -29.75 22.12
C PHE A 14 20.56 -28.58 21.29
N THR A 15 20.34 -28.62 19.98
CA THR A 15 20.56 -27.47 19.11
C THR A 15 19.44 -26.47 19.35
N ALA A 16 19.71 -25.45 20.16
CA ALA A 16 18.83 -24.29 20.31
C ALA A 16 18.80 -23.54 18.97
N SER A 17 17.75 -23.76 18.19
CA SER A 17 17.45 -22.91 17.03
C SER A 17 16.95 -21.58 17.57
N ALA A 18 17.82 -20.57 17.56
CA ALA A 18 17.41 -19.19 17.77
C ALA A 18 16.55 -18.77 16.57
N ILE A 19 15.24 -18.85 16.73
CA ILE A 19 14.27 -18.22 15.85
C ILE A 19 14.60 -16.73 15.90
N HIS A 20 15.21 -16.21 14.84
CA HIS A 20 15.26 -14.77 14.62
C HIS A 20 13.80 -14.35 14.42
N ALA A 21 13.23 -13.70 15.43
CA ALA A 21 12.05 -12.87 15.22
C ALA A 21 12.47 -11.84 14.17
N ILE A 22 11.90 -11.93 12.98
CA ILE A 22 11.98 -10.84 12.01
C ILE A 22 11.09 -9.76 12.62
N ASP A 23 11.74 -8.77 13.22
CA ASP A 23 11.10 -7.53 13.61
C ASP A 23 10.69 -6.83 12.30
N GLN A 24 9.40 -6.91 11.98
CA GLN A 24 8.78 -6.22 10.84
C GLN A 24 8.11 -4.94 11.33
N ASP A 25 8.77 -4.18 12.21
CA ASP A 25 8.51 -2.74 12.33
C ASP A 25 9.33 -2.02 11.24
N ALA A 26 9.00 -2.32 9.98
CA ALA A 26 9.25 -1.33 8.93
C ALA A 26 8.16 -0.28 9.12
N ASP A 27 8.53 0.94 9.54
CA ASP A 27 7.62 2.08 9.55
C ASP A 27 6.93 2.12 8.18
N SER A 28 5.64 1.77 8.13
CA SER A 28 4.87 1.76 6.90
C SER A 28 4.81 3.19 6.36
N LYS A 29 5.15 3.38 5.08
CA LYS A 29 4.97 4.67 4.43
C LYS A 29 3.50 5.06 4.53
N THR A 30 3.22 6.35 4.60
CA THR A 30 1.87 6.90 4.56
C THR A 30 1.68 7.70 3.29
N ILE A 31 0.43 7.99 2.97
CA ILE A 31 0.07 8.91 1.87
C ILE A 31 0.69 10.31 2.00
N HIS A 32 1.21 10.68 3.17
CA HIS A 32 1.91 11.95 3.40
C HIS A 32 3.40 11.92 3.01
N ASP A 33 3.97 10.76 2.66
CA ASP A 33 5.41 10.60 2.37
C ASP A 33 5.78 10.84 0.90
N GLY A 34 4.91 11.49 0.11
CA GLY A 34 5.20 11.75 -1.30
C GLY A 34 5.15 10.47 -2.15
N VAL A 35 4.07 9.70 -2.05
CA VAL A 35 3.98 8.32 -2.57
C VAL A 35 3.62 8.21 -4.05
N TYR A 36 3.48 9.34 -4.74
CA TYR A 36 3.16 9.41 -6.17
C TYR A 36 3.89 10.59 -6.81
N THR A 37 4.07 10.58 -8.13
CA THR A 37 4.65 11.74 -8.84
C THR A 37 3.57 12.65 -9.42
N GLU A 38 3.88 13.94 -9.58
CA GLU A 38 3.01 14.89 -10.28
C GLU A 38 2.69 14.41 -11.71
N ALA A 39 3.68 13.84 -12.40
CA ALA A 39 3.49 13.28 -13.72
C ALA A 39 2.48 12.10 -13.72
N GLN A 40 2.52 11.25 -12.70
CA GLN A 40 1.59 10.14 -12.55
C GLN A 40 0.16 10.64 -12.26
N ALA A 41 -0.01 11.58 -11.33
CA ALA A 41 -1.32 12.19 -11.06
C ALA A 41 -1.89 12.88 -12.32
N ALA A 42 -1.07 13.57 -13.10
CA ALA A 42 -1.49 14.17 -14.37
C ALA A 42 -1.91 13.12 -15.43
N ARG A 43 -1.32 11.92 -15.43
CA ARG A 43 -1.83 10.80 -16.24
C ARG A 43 -3.17 10.31 -15.72
N GLY A 44 -3.31 10.16 -14.40
CA GLY A 44 -4.54 9.78 -13.73
C GLY A 44 -5.71 10.71 -14.05
N ALA A 45 -5.48 12.02 -14.01
CA ALA A 45 -6.48 13.02 -14.37
C ALA A 45 -7.07 12.81 -15.78
N ARG A 46 -6.25 12.34 -16.73
CA ARG A 46 -6.73 12.04 -18.09
C ARG A 46 -7.57 10.77 -18.13
N PHE A 47 -7.21 9.74 -17.38
CA PHE A 47 -8.08 8.55 -17.25
C PHE A 47 -9.40 8.90 -16.56
N TRP A 48 -9.33 9.73 -15.53
CA TRP A 48 -10.49 10.26 -14.84
C TRP A 48 -11.46 10.96 -15.81
N GLU A 49 -10.97 11.96 -16.56
CA GLU A 49 -11.78 12.75 -17.51
C GLU A 49 -12.40 11.89 -18.63
N ASN A 50 -11.72 10.84 -19.08
CA ASN A 50 -12.16 10.05 -20.22
C ASN A 50 -13.01 8.82 -19.82
N ILE A 51 -12.98 8.40 -18.56
CA ILE A 51 -13.57 7.13 -18.12
C ILE A 51 -14.40 7.33 -16.84
N CYS A 52 -13.79 7.88 -15.79
CA CYS A 52 -14.42 7.94 -14.47
C CYS A 52 -15.50 9.04 -14.36
N SER A 53 -15.27 10.17 -15.03
CA SER A 53 -16.16 11.34 -14.94
C SER A 53 -17.48 11.21 -15.70
N GLU A 54 -17.73 10.05 -16.32
CA GLU A 54 -19.07 9.73 -16.83
C GLU A 54 -20.08 9.54 -15.69
N CYS A 55 -19.62 9.01 -14.54
CA CYS A 55 -20.45 8.72 -13.38
C CYS A 55 -20.02 9.46 -12.10
N HIS A 56 -18.74 9.80 -11.99
CA HIS A 56 -18.14 10.39 -10.78
C HIS A 56 -17.79 11.87 -10.95
N VAL A 57 -17.74 12.60 -9.83
CA VAL A 57 -17.22 13.98 -9.80
C VAL A 57 -16.17 14.13 -8.71
N ASP A 58 -15.16 14.98 -8.95
CA ASP A 58 -13.99 15.15 -8.08
C ASP A 58 -14.38 15.40 -6.61
N ASP A 59 -15.42 16.21 -6.39
CA ASP A 59 -15.91 16.59 -5.05
C ASP A 59 -16.37 15.38 -4.19
N GLU A 60 -16.65 14.22 -4.80
CA GLU A 60 -16.99 12.99 -4.07
C GLU A 60 -15.77 12.34 -3.39
N PHE A 61 -14.56 12.66 -3.86
CA PHE A 61 -13.32 11.97 -3.49
C PHE A 61 -12.35 12.86 -2.71
N VAL A 62 -12.81 14.00 -2.20
CA VAL A 62 -12.00 14.96 -1.43
C VAL A 62 -12.46 15.10 0.01
N GLY A 63 -11.51 15.44 0.88
CA GLY A 63 -11.76 15.86 2.26
C GLY A 63 -11.90 14.72 3.28
N GLU A 64 -12.08 15.12 4.55
CA GLU A 64 -12.12 14.21 5.71
C GLU A 64 -13.16 13.10 5.58
N ALA A 65 -14.33 13.38 5.01
CA ALA A 65 -15.39 12.37 4.88
C ALA A 65 -14.98 11.18 4.01
N TYR A 66 -14.33 11.46 2.87
CA TYR A 66 -13.86 10.41 1.96
C TYR A 66 -12.58 9.75 2.49
N MET A 67 -11.52 10.53 2.69
CA MET A 67 -10.21 10.00 3.12
C MET A 67 -10.28 9.35 4.50
N GLY A 68 -11.11 9.87 5.40
CA GLY A 68 -11.35 9.32 6.74
C GLY A 68 -11.92 7.92 6.73
N SER A 69 -12.73 7.56 5.73
CA SER A 69 -13.29 6.21 5.58
C SER A 69 -12.23 5.14 5.31
N TRP A 70 -11.04 5.55 4.88
CA TRP A 70 -9.89 4.70 4.57
C TRP A 70 -8.79 4.75 5.63
N THR A 71 -9.02 5.38 6.78
CA THR A 71 -8.00 5.49 7.83
C THR A 71 -7.49 4.13 8.30
N ASN A 72 -6.16 3.97 8.36
CA ASN A 72 -5.46 2.72 8.67
C ASN A 72 -5.69 1.59 7.65
N VAL A 73 -6.20 1.91 6.47
CA VAL A 73 -6.33 0.97 5.35
C VAL A 73 -5.16 1.19 4.40
N PRO A 74 -4.48 0.13 3.94
CA PRO A 74 -3.46 0.26 2.90
C PRO A 74 -4.08 0.67 1.55
N ILE A 75 -3.31 1.38 0.72
CA ILE A 75 -3.76 1.76 -0.64
C ILE A 75 -4.14 0.52 -1.46
N SER A 76 -3.54 -0.63 -1.17
CA SER A 76 -3.85 -1.90 -1.86
C SER A 76 -5.34 -2.27 -1.83
N GLU A 77 -6.06 -1.93 -0.75
CA GLU A 77 -7.49 -2.23 -0.63
C GLU A 77 -8.34 -1.30 -1.50
N LEU A 78 -7.95 -0.02 -1.61
CA LEU A 78 -8.57 0.90 -2.56
C LEU A 78 -8.29 0.46 -4.00
N PHE A 79 -7.04 0.07 -4.29
CA PHE A 79 -6.62 -0.45 -5.58
C PHE A 79 -7.39 -1.71 -5.99
N ASP A 80 -7.52 -2.68 -5.09
CA ASP A 80 -8.29 -3.90 -5.36
C ASP A 80 -9.78 -3.56 -5.57
N LEU A 81 -10.36 -2.71 -4.71
CA LEU A 81 -11.75 -2.29 -4.85
C LEU A 81 -12.04 -1.69 -6.23
N ILE A 82 -11.26 -0.68 -6.65
CA ILE A 82 -11.50 -0.03 -7.95
C ILE A 82 -11.21 -0.98 -9.11
N THR A 83 -10.24 -1.87 -8.98
CA THR A 83 -9.93 -2.85 -10.04
C THR A 83 -11.09 -3.82 -10.25
N VAL A 84 -11.75 -4.28 -9.19
CA VAL A 84 -12.82 -5.29 -9.28
C VAL A 84 -14.21 -4.72 -9.45
N THR A 85 -14.40 -3.42 -9.19
CA THR A 85 -15.73 -2.77 -9.28
C THR A 85 -15.84 -1.69 -10.35
N MET A 86 -14.72 -1.15 -10.83
CA MET A 86 -14.71 -0.05 -11.79
C MET A 86 -13.98 -0.43 -13.08
N PRO A 87 -14.32 0.23 -14.20
CA PRO A 87 -15.53 1.03 -14.45
C PRO A 87 -16.81 0.20 -14.23
N GLU A 88 -17.91 0.82 -13.80
CA GLU A 88 -19.14 0.09 -13.41
C GLU A 88 -19.68 -0.81 -14.53
N ASP A 89 -19.58 -0.36 -15.78
CA ASP A 89 -20.06 -1.07 -16.96
C ASP A 89 -19.07 -2.12 -17.49
N ASN A 90 -17.79 -2.01 -17.13
CA ASN A 90 -16.74 -2.92 -17.57
C ASN A 90 -15.60 -3.07 -16.53
N PRO A 91 -15.85 -3.71 -15.37
CA PRO A 91 -14.85 -3.79 -14.29
C PRO A 91 -13.54 -4.48 -14.71
N GLY A 92 -12.41 -3.94 -14.24
CA GLY A 92 -11.08 -4.53 -14.50
C GLY A 92 -10.57 -4.30 -15.93
N SER A 93 -11.13 -3.33 -16.65
CA SER A 93 -10.78 -3.08 -18.05
C SER A 93 -9.54 -2.21 -18.27
N LEU A 94 -9.10 -1.48 -17.24
CA LEU A 94 -7.87 -0.69 -17.26
C LEU A 94 -6.68 -1.57 -16.85
N LEU A 95 -5.47 -1.15 -17.26
CA LEU A 95 -4.22 -1.74 -16.77
C LEU A 95 -3.96 -1.31 -15.32
N ASP A 96 -3.19 -2.11 -14.58
CA ASP A 96 -2.83 -1.83 -13.19
C ASP A 96 -2.15 -0.45 -13.05
N GLU A 97 -1.29 -0.06 -13.99
CA GLU A 97 -0.64 1.25 -13.99
C GLU A 97 -1.62 2.42 -14.20
N GLU A 98 -2.74 2.18 -14.87
CA GLU A 98 -3.78 3.16 -15.11
C GLU A 98 -4.62 3.36 -13.85
N TYR A 99 -4.98 2.28 -13.15
CA TYR A 99 -5.61 2.37 -11.82
C TYR A 99 -4.71 3.07 -10.80
N ALA A 100 -3.43 2.70 -10.75
CA ALA A 100 -2.46 3.38 -9.87
C ALA A 100 -2.35 4.88 -10.20
N ALA A 101 -2.40 5.25 -11.48
CA ALA A 101 -2.43 6.64 -11.89
C ALA A 101 -3.70 7.36 -11.46
N VAL A 102 -4.88 6.74 -11.56
CA VAL A 102 -6.15 7.30 -11.06
C VAL A 102 -6.11 7.50 -9.55
N ILE A 103 -5.57 6.55 -8.78
CA ILE A 103 -5.37 6.72 -7.34
C ILE A 103 -4.44 7.91 -7.07
N ALA A 104 -3.32 8.02 -7.78
CA ALA A 104 -2.41 9.18 -7.65
C ALA A 104 -3.13 10.51 -7.93
N TYR A 105 -4.05 10.55 -8.89
CA TYR A 105 -4.90 11.73 -9.13
C TYR A 105 -5.81 12.03 -7.93
N VAL A 106 -6.51 11.04 -7.38
CA VAL A 106 -7.34 11.21 -6.18
C VAL A 106 -6.53 11.69 -4.99
N LEU A 107 -5.30 11.19 -4.80
CA LEU A 107 -4.40 11.69 -3.75
C LEU A 107 -4.04 13.17 -3.99
N SER A 108 -3.81 13.56 -5.25
CA SER A 108 -3.53 14.95 -5.61
C SER A 108 -4.72 15.90 -5.41
N LEU A 109 -5.95 15.42 -5.65
CA LEU A 109 -7.18 16.16 -5.34
C LEU A 109 -7.31 16.47 -3.85
N ASN A 110 -6.73 15.61 -3.00
CA ASN A 110 -6.67 15.80 -1.55
C ASN A 110 -5.45 16.59 -1.07
N GLU A 111 -4.74 17.25 -1.99
CA GLU A 111 -3.56 18.10 -1.70
C GLU A 111 -2.42 17.35 -1.00
N LEU A 112 -2.37 16.02 -1.14
CA LEU A 112 -1.29 15.21 -0.59
C LEU A 112 0.00 15.47 -1.38
N PRO A 113 1.17 15.51 -0.72
CA PRO A 113 2.41 15.88 -1.38
C PRO A 113 2.77 14.84 -2.46
N ALA A 114 3.26 15.32 -3.60
CA ALA A 114 3.94 14.48 -4.58
C ALA A 114 5.39 14.24 -4.16
N GLY A 115 5.96 13.09 -4.55
CA GLY A 115 7.37 12.75 -4.41
C GLY A 115 8.04 12.43 -5.74
N GLU A 116 9.15 11.69 -5.67
CA GLU A 116 10.02 11.38 -6.82
C GLU A 116 9.78 9.99 -7.42
N GLU A 117 9.09 9.11 -6.69
CA GLU A 117 8.77 7.75 -7.12
C GLU A 117 7.29 7.64 -7.49
N GLU A 118 7.00 6.87 -8.53
CA GLU A 118 5.61 6.57 -8.88
C GLU A 118 4.98 5.63 -7.86
N LEU A 119 3.71 5.85 -7.56
CA LEU A 119 2.88 4.91 -6.82
C LEU A 119 2.90 3.57 -7.56
N PRO A 120 3.34 2.47 -6.92
CA PRO A 120 3.50 1.20 -7.60
C PRO A 120 2.13 0.63 -8.00
N ALA A 121 2.09 -0.04 -9.15
CA ALA A 121 0.90 -0.73 -9.65
C ALA A 121 0.90 -2.22 -9.24
N VAL A 122 1.33 -2.52 -8.01
CA VAL A 122 1.51 -3.89 -7.51
C VAL A 122 0.95 -3.99 -6.10
N TYR A 123 0.03 -4.93 -5.89
CA TYR A 123 -0.72 -5.08 -4.65
C TYR A 123 0.20 -5.17 -3.41
N GLU A 124 1.22 -6.03 -3.43
CA GLU A 124 2.13 -6.22 -2.30
C GLU A 124 2.95 -4.96 -1.96
N ALA A 125 3.27 -4.13 -2.96
CA ALA A 125 3.96 -2.87 -2.74
C ALA A 125 3.01 -1.81 -2.17
N LEU A 126 1.77 -1.78 -2.65
CA LEU A 126 0.72 -0.89 -2.15
C LEU A 126 0.28 -1.22 -0.72
N GLN A 127 0.41 -2.48 -0.28
CA GLN A 127 0.15 -2.88 1.11
C GLN A 127 1.07 -2.18 2.12
N GLN A 128 2.22 -1.68 1.68
CA GLN A 128 3.19 -0.99 2.53
C GLN A 128 2.92 0.51 2.66
N ILE A 129 1.86 1.02 2.01
CA ILE A 129 1.48 2.43 2.02
C ILE A 129 0.10 2.57 2.67
N VAL A 130 0.05 3.19 3.84
CA VAL A 130 -1.17 3.30 4.65
C VAL A 130 -1.82 4.67 4.47
N ILE A 131 -3.14 4.70 4.33
CA ILE A 131 -3.94 5.92 4.35
C ILE A 131 -4.10 6.36 5.81
N GLN A 132 -3.47 7.48 6.16
CA GLN A 132 -3.53 8.08 7.49
C GLN A 132 -3.72 9.59 7.34
N GLY A 133 -4.35 10.20 8.35
CA GLY A 133 -4.50 11.65 8.41
C GLY A 133 -3.22 12.36 8.90
N PRO A 134 -3.26 13.71 8.96
CA PRO A 134 -4.45 14.56 8.85
C PRO A 134 -4.98 14.68 7.41
N TYR A 135 -6.31 14.76 7.26
CA TYR A 135 -6.95 15.01 5.97
C TYR A 135 -7.30 16.49 5.84
N SER A 136 -7.37 16.98 4.61
CA SER A 136 -7.92 18.31 4.33
C SER A 136 -9.37 18.41 4.84
N GLN A 137 -9.71 19.57 5.40
CA GLN A 137 -11.03 19.87 5.97
C GLN A 137 -12.10 20.03 4.91
#